data_AF-A0A3D3BZN8-F1
#
_entry.id   AF-A0A3D3BZN8-F1
#
_cell.length_a   1.000
_cell.length_b   1.000
_cell.length_c   1.000
_cell.angle_alpha   90.00
_cell.angle_beta   90.00
_cell.angle_gamma   90.00
#
_symmetry.space_group_name_H-M   'P 1'
#
loop_
_entity.id
_entity.type
_entity.pdbx_description
1 polymer ?
#
loop_
_entity_poly.entity_id
_entity_poly.type
_entity_poly.pdbx_seq_one_letter_code
_entity_poly.pdbx_strand_id
1 'polypeptide(L)'
;FRLGEDVEAISRATISSWALARGARNAARRVAEIYLTRSDFGIDASYEISALLEIEQKNWEALLAEGFIKEFSTAVDDNSVLSFSVMYMGHGRLGEMLIGARDYSNVERVLSERGAEGNLLLLGMRGSTARLQQRRLALAQGGEIYPSTEGSILFAGTGSAGKLSGSASLAVAMVMDASVDPQQPFRVVYGTGPEGNEFASRNDVQYTMPPGLAEFLFGAANPAPNTAMGLAQDDSGPRLAGLLALLVVGLTLLLVAGTHIKRKFTRG
;
A
#
# COMPACT_ATOMS: atom_id res chain seq x y z
N PHE A 1 -10.77 21.17 36.08
CA PHE A 1 -11.46 20.98 34.79
C PHE A 1 -11.66 22.34 34.14
N ARG A 2 -10.87 22.65 33.11
CA ARG A 2 -11.02 23.86 32.29
C ARG A 2 -11.71 23.43 30.99
N LEU A 3 -13.00 23.76 30.88
CA LEU A 3 -13.78 23.56 29.65
C LEU A 3 -13.26 24.54 28.59
N GLY A 4 -12.38 24.05 27.72
CA GLY A 4 -11.78 24.81 26.62
C GLY A 4 -10.66 24.05 25.90
N GLU A 5 -9.80 23.34 26.63
CA GLU A 5 -8.69 22.55 26.06
C GLU A 5 -9.11 21.12 25.67
N ASP A 6 -10.04 20.51 26.39
CA ASP A 6 -10.42 19.10 26.16
C ASP A 6 -11.29 18.89 24.90
N VAL A 7 -11.89 19.94 24.34
CA VAL A 7 -12.69 19.84 23.11
C VAL A 7 -11.82 19.85 21.86
N GLU A 8 -10.62 20.44 21.93
CA GLU A 8 -9.68 20.51 20.80
C GLU A 8 -8.81 19.24 20.66
N ALA A 9 -8.76 18.40 21.69
CA ALA A 9 -8.10 17.09 21.63
C ALA A 9 -8.88 16.05 20.80
N ILE A 10 -10.20 16.19 20.70
CA ILE A 10 -11.05 15.27 19.91
C ILE A 10 -11.12 15.69 18.43
N SER A 11 -10.95 16.99 18.13
CA SER A 11 -10.96 17.51 16.75
C SER A 11 -9.67 17.22 15.97
N ARG A 12 -8.60 16.76 16.64
CA ARG A 12 -7.33 16.34 16.01
C ARG A 12 -7.31 14.87 15.58
N ALA A 13 -8.36 14.10 15.84
CA ALA A 13 -8.57 12.81 15.18
C ALA A 13 -9.20 13.05 13.80
N THR A 14 -8.44 13.67 12.88
CA THR A 14 -8.83 13.64 11.47
C THR A 14 -8.54 12.23 10.96
N ILE A 15 -9.49 11.31 11.18
CA ILE A 15 -9.52 10.09 10.37
C ILE A 15 -9.74 10.57 8.94
N SER A 16 -8.71 10.45 8.10
CA SER A 16 -8.82 10.88 6.71
C SER A 16 -10.00 10.17 6.05
N SER A 17 -10.75 10.88 5.20
CA SER A 17 -11.86 10.31 4.43
C SER A 17 -11.43 9.03 3.69
N TRP A 18 -10.15 8.94 3.33
CA TRP A 18 -9.52 7.78 2.74
C TRP A 18 -9.27 6.62 3.72
N ALA A 19 -8.82 6.87 4.95
CA ALA A 19 -8.72 5.84 5.99
C ALA A 19 -10.11 5.29 6.37
N LEU A 20 -11.15 6.13 6.39
CA LEU A 20 -12.54 5.68 6.50
C LEU A 20 -13.00 4.91 5.27
N ALA A 21 -12.72 5.38 4.06
CA ALA A 21 -13.11 4.71 2.82
C ALA A 21 -12.43 3.35 2.68
N ARG A 22 -11.14 3.25 3.05
CA ARG A 22 -10.36 2.01 3.05
C ARG A 22 -10.79 1.08 4.17
N GLY A 23 -11.03 1.60 5.38
CA GLY A 23 -11.58 0.83 6.50
C GLY A 23 -12.99 0.29 6.22
N ALA A 24 -13.87 1.12 5.64
CA ALA A 24 -15.20 0.72 5.21
C ALA A 24 -15.16 -0.29 4.05
N ARG A 25 -14.25 -0.12 3.08
CA ARG A 25 -14.03 -1.08 1.99
C ARG A 25 -13.50 -2.41 2.51
N ASN A 26 -12.55 -2.40 3.44
CA ASN A 26 -12.01 -3.60 4.08
C ASN A 26 -13.07 -4.32 4.92
N ALA A 27 -13.90 -3.57 5.66
CA ALA A 27 -15.01 -4.13 6.43
C ALA A 27 -16.11 -4.71 5.52
N ALA A 28 -16.49 -4.00 4.46
CA ALA A 28 -17.45 -4.46 3.47
C ALA A 28 -16.96 -5.73 2.75
N ARG A 29 -15.66 -5.82 2.44
CA ARG A 29 -15.03 -7.05 1.90
C ARG A 29 -15.12 -8.22 2.88
N ARG A 30 -14.80 -7.99 4.15
CA ARG A 30 -14.88 -9.03 5.19
C ARG A 30 -16.30 -9.55 5.42
N VAL A 31 -17.31 -8.70 5.21
CA VAL A 31 -18.72 -9.11 5.21
C VAL A 31 -19.07 -9.85 3.92
N ALA A 32 -18.60 -9.39 2.76
CA ALA A 32 -18.80 -10.07 1.49
C ALA A 32 -18.17 -11.48 1.45
N GLU A 33 -17.02 -11.66 2.08
CA GLU A 33 -16.34 -12.96 2.29
C GLU A 33 -17.26 -13.99 2.95
N ILE A 34 -17.96 -13.59 4.02
CA ILE A 34 -18.82 -14.47 4.83
C ILE A 34 -20.16 -14.74 4.14
N TYR A 35 -20.70 -13.75 3.41
CA TYR A 35 -22.10 -13.78 2.98
C TYR A 35 -22.31 -13.83 1.46
N LEU A 36 -21.29 -13.56 0.63
CA LEU A 36 -21.41 -13.39 -0.83
C LEU A 36 -20.41 -14.25 -1.62
N THR A 37 -20.02 -15.41 -1.10
CA THR A 37 -18.99 -16.32 -1.65
C THR A 37 -19.23 -16.82 -3.10
N ARG A 38 -20.39 -16.52 -3.71
CA ARG A 38 -20.74 -16.88 -5.11
C ARG A 38 -21.08 -15.69 -6.01
N SER A 39 -20.86 -14.45 -5.56
CA SER A 39 -20.96 -13.27 -6.42
C SER A 39 -19.59 -12.91 -7.00
N ASP A 40 -19.56 -12.13 -8.08
CA ASP A 40 -18.30 -11.62 -8.67
C ASP A 40 -17.42 -10.92 -7.61
N PHE A 41 -18.03 -10.22 -6.64
CA PHE A 41 -17.35 -9.62 -5.50
C PHE A 41 -16.73 -10.64 -4.51
N GLY A 42 -17.38 -11.79 -4.32
CA GLY A 42 -16.84 -12.87 -3.49
C GLY A 42 -15.74 -13.66 -4.19
N ILE A 43 -15.80 -13.76 -5.52
CA ILE A 43 -14.77 -14.38 -6.35
C ILE A 43 -13.48 -13.53 -6.30
N ASP A 44 -13.56 -12.22 -6.53
CA ASP A 44 -12.41 -11.30 -6.43
C ASP A 44 -11.77 -11.32 -5.02
N ALA A 45 -12.58 -11.32 -3.96
CA ALA A 45 -12.08 -11.43 -2.58
C ALA A 45 -11.38 -12.78 -2.31
N SER A 46 -11.85 -13.87 -2.95
CA SER A 46 -11.25 -15.21 -2.82
C SER A 46 -9.91 -15.33 -3.57
N TYR A 47 -9.79 -14.71 -4.74
CA TYR A 47 -8.51 -14.57 -5.46
C TYR A 47 -7.49 -13.74 -4.67
N GLU A 48 -7.94 -12.63 -4.09
CA GLU A 48 -7.12 -11.75 -3.24
C GLU A 48 -6.51 -12.49 -2.03
N ILE A 49 -7.32 -13.33 -1.36
CA ILE A 49 -6.86 -14.16 -0.25
C ILE A 49 -5.85 -15.21 -0.74
N SER A 50 -6.09 -15.82 -1.89
CA SER A 50 -5.22 -16.86 -2.43
C SER A 50 -3.83 -16.33 -2.78
N ALA A 51 -3.74 -15.14 -3.41
CA ALA A 51 -2.47 -14.50 -3.73
C ALA A 51 -1.67 -14.09 -2.48
N LEU A 52 -2.35 -13.57 -1.45
CA LEU A 52 -1.70 -13.26 -0.17
C LEU A 52 -1.20 -14.51 0.55
N LEU A 53 -1.99 -15.59 0.56
CA LEU A 53 -1.59 -16.87 1.16
C LEU A 53 -0.37 -17.45 0.46
N GLU A 54 -0.25 -17.27 -0.85
CA GLU A 54 0.92 -17.71 -1.60
C GLU A 54 2.19 -16.98 -1.15
N ILE A 55 2.13 -15.65 -1.01
CA ILE A 55 3.24 -14.83 -0.51
C ILE A 55 3.56 -15.20 0.95
N GLU A 56 2.53 -15.46 1.76
CA GLU A 56 2.67 -15.85 3.16
C GLU A 56 3.44 -17.15 3.33
N GLN A 57 3.29 -18.11 2.41
CA GLN A 57 3.98 -19.40 2.44
C GLN A 57 5.43 -19.32 1.97
N LYS A 58 5.81 -18.27 1.23
CA LYS A 58 7.19 -18.08 0.73
C LYS A 58 8.13 -17.64 1.86
N ASN A 59 9.33 -18.21 1.88
CA ASN A 59 10.44 -17.71 2.71
C ASN A 59 11.20 -16.59 1.97
N TRP A 60 12.19 -16.00 2.64
CA TRP A 60 12.96 -14.89 2.08
C TRP A 60 13.64 -15.25 0.76
N GLU A 61 14.23 -16.45 0.68
CA GLU A 61 14.92 -16.94 -0.51
C GLU A 61 13.96 -17.13 -1.69
N ALA A 62 12.75 -17.64 -1.46
CA ALA A 62 11.73 -17.76 -2.50
C ALA A 62 11.27 -16.40 -3.00
N LEU A 63 11.07 -15.43 -2.09
CA LEU A 63 10.69 -14.06 -2.46
C LEU A 63 11.77 -13.36 -3.31
N LEU A 64 13.05 -13.63 -3.05
CA LEU A 64 14.16 -13.19 -3.91
C LEU A 64 14.13 -13.88 -5.28
N ALA A 65 14.03 -15.20 -5.30
CA ALA A 65 14.05 -16.00 -6.53
C ALA A 65 12.92 -15.61 -7.49
N GLU A 66 11.74 -15.30 -6.96
CA GLU A 66 10.57 -14.93 -7.72
C GLU A 66 10.45 -13.42 -7.99
N GLY A 67 11.41 -12.63 -7.51
CA GLY A 67 11.52 -11.21 -7.81
C GLY A 67 10.58 -10.29 -7.03
N PHE A 68 9.93 -10.78 -5.98
CA PHE A 68 9.25 -9.94 -4.98
C PHE A 68 10.24 -9.06 -4.22
N ILE A 69 11.47 -9.55 -4.06
CA ILE A 69 12.59 -8.83 -3.47
C ILE A 69 13.65 -8.62 -4.54
N LYS A 70 14.15 -7.38 -4.63
CA LYS A 70 15.33 -7.06 -5.44
C LYS A 70 16.40 -6.47 -4.54
N GLU A 71 17.64 -6.90 -4.75
CA GLU A 71 18.76 -6.44 -3.94
C GLU A 71 19.79 -5.69 -4.77
N PHE A 72 20.37 -4.67 -4.15
CA PHE A 72 21.55 -3.99 -4.66
C PHE A 72 22.37 -3.45 -3.51
N SER A 73 23.58 -3.02 -3.81
CA SER A 73 24.48 -2.47 -2.81
C SER A 73 25.22 -1.26 -3.34
N THR A 74 25.72 -0.47 -2.41
CA THR A 74 26.57 0.68 -2.69
C THR A 74 27.75 0.69 -1.72
N ALA A 75 28.93 1.02 -2.23
CA ALA A 75 30.03 1.42 -1.37
C ALA A 75 29.69 2.75 -0.70
N VAL A 76 29.97 2.87 0.59
CA VAL A 76 29.83 4.13 1.34
C VAL A 76 31.18 4.73 1.67
N ASP A 77 32.18 3.88 1.91
CA ASP A 77 33.61 4.18 1.95
C ASP A 77 34.39 2.93 1.49
N ASP A 78 35.73 2.99 1.52
CA ASP A 78 36.60 1.93 1.00
C ASP A 78 36.37 0.55 1.63
N ASN A 79 35.86 0.50 2.87
CA ASN A 79 35.69 -0.74 3.64
C ASN A 79 34.25 -1.01 4.08
N SER A 80 33.28 -0.24 3.58
CA SER A 80 31.89 -0.38 3.99
C SER A 80 30.89 -0.36 2.85
N VAL A 81 29.92 -1.26 3.01
CA VAL A 81 28.85 -1.48 2.04
C VAL A 81 27.52 -1.26 2.74
N LEU A 82 26.64 -0.56 2.04
CA LEU A 82 25.23 -0.48 2.36
C LEU A 82 24.46 -1.32 1.34
N SER A 83 23.80 -2.36 1.82
CA SER A 83 22.97 -3.24 0.99
C SER A 83 21.51 -2.92 1.22
N PHE A 84 20.73 -2.98 0.14
CA PHE A 84 19.31 -2.71 0.11
C PHE A 84 18.57 -3.94 -0.41
N SER A 85 17.44 -4.25 0.22
CA SER A 85 16.42 -5.18 -0.25
C SER A 85 15.14 -4.37 -0.48
N VAL A 86 14.66 -4.37 -1.72
CA VAL A 86 13.55 -3.56 -2.21
C VAL A 86 12.33 -4.44 -2.40
N MET A 87 11.20 -4.01 -1.84
CA MET A 87 9.92 -4.73 -1.95
C MET A 87 8.76 -3.74 -2.04
N TYR A 88 7.71 -4.07 -2.78
CA TYR A 88 6.47 -3.31 -2.73
C TYR A 88 5.67 -3.62 -1.46
N MET A 89 5.14 -2.60 -0.79
CA MET A 89 4.39 -2.75 0.47
C MET A 89 3.09 -1.90 0.54
N GLY A 90 2.58 -1.43 -0.61
CA GLY A 90 1.43 -0.52 -0.68
C GLY A 90 0.07 -1.08 -0.20
N HIS A 91 0.02 -2.32 0.28
CA HIS A 91 -1.20 -2.96 0.79
C HIS A 91 -1.05 -3.33 2.27
N GLY A 92 -2.08 -3.06 3.09
CA GLY A 92 -2.06 -3.27 4.54
C GLY A 92 -1.55 -4.64 4.97
N ARG A 93 -2.24 -5.69 4.52
CA ARG A 93 -1.85 -7.08 4.85
C ARG A 93 -0.44 -7.45 4.37
N LEU A 94 0.00 -6.90 3.23
CA LEU A 94 1.33 -7.16 2.71
C LEU A 94 2.38 -6.48 3.59
N GLY A 95 2.18 -5.21 3.92
CA GLY A 95 3.07 -4.48 4.82
C GLY A 95 3.15 -5.11 6.21
N GLU A 96 2.02 -5.50 6.80
CA GLU A 96 2.01 -6.24 8.07
C GLU A 96 2.77 -7.56 8.00
N MET A 97 2.65 -8.30 6.89
CA MET A 97 3.41 -9.54 6.67
C MET A 97 4.93 -9.27 6.56
N LEU A 98 5.31 -8.18 5.88
CA LEU A 98 6.71 -7.86 5.61
C LEU A 98 7.46 -7.37 6.86
N ILE A 99 6.88 -6.45 7.65
CA ILE A 99 7.55 -5.80 8.79
C ILE A 99 6.88 -6.04 10.15
N GLY A 100 5.76 -6.76 10.17
CA GLY A 100 4.96 -6.97 11.38
C GLY A 100 3.90 -5.87 11.58
N ALA A 101 2.79 -6.26 12.22
CA ALA A 101 1.63 -5.39 12.39
C ALA A 101 1.93 -4.10 13.17
N ARG A 102 2.80 -4.17 14.19
CA ARG A 102 3.19 -3.00 14.99
C ARG A 102 3.93 -1.96 14.16
N ASP A 103 4.95 -2.38 13.42
CA ASP A 103 5.78 -1.47 12.65
C ASP A 103 5.01 -0.90 11.46
N TYR A 104 4.18 -1.72 10.82
CA TYR A 104 3.29 -1.25 9.75
C TYR A 104 2.25 -0.23 10.24
N SER A 105 1.60 -0.48 11.39
CA SER A 105 0.65 0.47 11.98
C SER A 105 1.30 1.82 12.30
N ASN A 106 2.57 1.83 12.71
CA ASN A 106 3.32 3.07 12.92
C ASN A 106 3.54 3.84 11.60
N VAL A 107 3.91 3.14 10.52
CA VAL A 107 4.06 3.75 9.19
C VAL A 107 2.73 4.35 8.71
N GLU A 108 1.63 3.60 8.82
CA GLU A 108 0.30 4.05 8.41
C GLU A 108 -0.17 5.27 9.21
N ARG A 109 0.09 5.30 10.53
CA ARG A 109 -0.23 6.46 11.37
C ARG A 109 0.51 7.71 10.89
N VAL A 110 1.80 7.61 10.63
CA VAL A 110 2.61 8.75 10.16
C VAL A 110 2.18 9.23 8.77
N LEU A 111 1.81 8.31 7.87
CA LEU A 111 1.25 8.68 6.56
C LEU A 111 -0.08 9.42 6.70
N SER A 112 -0.96 8.91 7.56
CA SER A 112 -2.28 9.49 7.81
C SER A 112 -2.18 10.89 8.39
N GLU A 113 -1.26 11.10 9.35
CA GLU A 113 -0.99 12.42 9.95
C GLU A 113 -0.51 13.46 8.91
N ARG A 114 0.11 13.00 7.83
CA ARG A 114 0.64 13.86 6.77
C ARG A 114 -0.34 14.10 5.62
N GLY A 115 -1.47 13.39 5.59
CA GLY A 115 -2.35 13.38 4.42
C GLY A 115 -1.64 12.89 3.15
N ALA A 116 -0.56 12.12 3.31
CA ALA A 116 0.22 11.63 2.19
C ALA A 116 -0.48 10.42 1.58
N GLU A 117 -0.81 10.54 0.30
CA GLU A 117 -1.35 9.45 -0.51
C GLU A 117 -0.23 8.93 -1.41
N GLY A 118 -0.06 7.61 -1.49
CA GLY A 118 0.97 7.05 -2.35
C GLY A 118 1.15 5.56 -2.17
N ASN A 119 1.71 4.94 -3.21
CA ASN A 119 2.20 3.58 -3.14
C ASN A 119 3.45 3.54 -2.26
N LEU A 120 3.66 2.45 -1.54
CA LEU A 120 4.78 2.31 -0.59
C LEU A 120 5.76 1.25 -1.08
N LEU A 121 7.03 1.59 -0.99
CA LEU A 121 8.15 0.67 -1.15
C LEU A 121 8.84 0.47 0.19
N LEU A 122 9.11 -0.77 0.53
CA LEU A 122 9.93 -1.14 1.66
C LEU A 122 11.38 -1.27 1.19
N LEU A 123 12.27 -0.58 1.91
CA LEU A 123 13.72 -0.73 1.78
C LEU A 123 14.25 -1.34 3.09
N GLY A 124 14.54 -2.63 3.06
CA GLY A 124 15.34 -3.29 4.08
C GLY A 124 16.82 -3.01 3.84
N MET A 125 17.58 -2.72 4.89
CA MET A 125 18.99 -2.37 4.77
C MET A 125 19.87 -3.17 5.73
N ARG A 126 21.08 -3.46 5.26
CA ARG A 126 22.16 -4.12 6.03
C ARG A 126 23.49 -3.41 5.85
N GLY A 127 24.46 -3.77 6.68
CA GLY A 127 25.81 -3.23 6.63
C GLY A 127 25.85 -1.87 7.30
N SER A 128 26.41 -0.86 6.62
CA SER A 128 26.63 0.47 7.19
C SER A 128 25.39 1.37 7.16
N THR A 129 24.28 0.89 7.74
CA THR A 129 22.98 1.59 7.76
C THR A 129 23.02 2.94 8.47
N ALA A 130 23.90 3.12 9.46
CA ALA A 130 24.11 4.40 10.14
C ALA A 130 24.62 5.52 9.20
N ARG A 131 25.13 5.17 8.02
CA ARG A 131 25.60 6.12 7.01
C ARG A 131 24.58 6.39 5.90
N LEU A 132 23.36 5.85 6.00
CA LEU A 132 22.29 6.12 5.04
C LEU A 132 22.00 7.61 4.97
N GLN A 133 22.00 8.16 3.75
CA GLN A 133 21.54 9.52 3.50
C GLN A 133 20.23 9.47 2.72
N GLN A 134 19.12 9.82 3.37
CA GLN A 134 17.78 9.72 2.76
C GLN A 134 17.64 10.55 1.48
N ARG A 135 18.30 11.72 1.40
CA ARG A 135 18.30 12.58 0.20
C ARG A 135 18.94 11.92 -1.03
N ARG A 136 19.74 10.86 -0.83
CA ARG A 136 20.37 10.09 -1.91
C ARG A 136 19.45 9.00 -2.47
N LEU A 137 18.30 8.74 -1.85
CA LEU A 137 17.31 7.81 -2.38
C LEU A 137 16.45 8.51 -3.44
N ALA A 138 16.17 7.81 -4.54
CA ALA A 138 15.25 8.27 -5.56
C ALA A 138 14.58 7.08 -6.25
N LEU A 139 13.50 7.38 -6.96
CA LEU A 139 12.96 6.48 -7.99
C LEU A 139 13.37 6.98 -9.36
N ALA A 140 13.43 6.08 -10.34
CA ALA A 140 13.59 6.47 -11.74
C ALA A 140 12.69 5.63 -12.64
N GLN A 141 11.97 6.30 -13.54
CA GLN A 141 11.08 5.67 -14.52
C GLN A 141 11.06 6.52 -15.79
N GLY A 142 10.99 5.88 -16.97
CA GLY A 142 10.94 6.60 -18.24
C GLY A 142 12.18 7.45 -18.56
N GLY A 143 13.30 7.27 -17.85
CA GLY A 143 14.51 8.09 -17.99
C GLY A 143 14.56 9.29 -17.04
N GLU A 144 13.46 9.61 -16.36
CA GLU A 144 13.40 10.64 -15.33
C GLU A 144 13.81 10.09 -13.97
N ILE A 145 14.30 10.99 -13.10
CA ILE A 145 14.63 10.70 -11.70
C ILE A 145 13.69 11.52 -10.82
N TYR A 146 13.10 10.86 -9.84
CA TYR A 146 12.22 11.43 -8.83
C TYR A 146 12.92 11.31 -7.46
N PRO A 147 13.67 12.35 -7.03
CA PRO A 147 14.36 12.35 -5.74
C PRO A 147 13.39 12.24 -4.57
N SER A 148 13.80 11.53 -3.52
CA SER A 148 13.07 11.52 -2.24
C SER A 148 12.98 12.94 -1.67
N THR A 149 11.75 13.41 -1.44
CA THR A 149 11.50 14.69 -0.76
C THR A 149 11.49 14.52 0.75
N GLU A 150 11.53 15.63 1.48
CA GLU A 150 11.41 15.60 2.94
C GLU A 150 10.11 14.90 3.33
N GLY A 151 10.24 13.86 4.16
CA GLY A 151 9.11 13.08 4.64
C GLY A 151 8.58 12.00 3.69
N SER A 152 9.19 11.80 2.52
CA SER A 152 8.92 10.64 1.66
C SER A 152 9.53 9.34 2.20
N ILE A 153 10.50 9.42 3.11
CA ILE A 153 11.12 8.26 3.76
C ILE A 153 10.67 8.21 5.22
N LEU A 154 10.05 7.09 5.59
CA LEU A 154 9.51 6.82 6.91
C LEU A 154 10.24 5.66 7.57
N PHE A 155 10.50 5.76 8.86
CA PHE A 155 11.06 4.64 9.62
C PHE A 155 10.04 3.50 9.70
N ALA A 156 10.45 2.30 9.30
CA ALA A 156 9.59 1.10 9.22
C ALA A 156 10.10 -0.04 10.11
N GLY A 157 10.96 0.26 11.08
CA GLY A 157 11.45 -0.70 12.06
C GLY A 157 12.92 -1.10 11.89
N THR A 158 13.33 -2.09 12.68
CA THR A 158 14.72 -2.59 12.74
C THR A 158 14.91 -3.96 12.08
N GLY A 159 13.90 -4.45 11.34
CA GLY A 159 13.94 -5.80 10.77
C GLY A 159 13.90 -6.89 11.85
N SER A 160 13.14 -6.68 12.92
CA SER A 160 12.98 -7.65 14.01
C SER A 160 11.70 -8.50 13.90
N ALA A 161 10.78 -8.12 13.02
CA ALA A 161 9.49 -8.80 12.82
C ALA A 161 9.15 -8.93 11.33
N GLY A 162 8.12 -9.74 11.03
CA GLY A 162 7.67 -10.03 9.67
C GLY A 162 8.68 -10.85 8.86
N LYS A 163 8.44 -10.94 7.54
CA LYS A 163 9.34 -11.60 6.58
C LYS A 163 10.72 -10.96 6.51
N LEU A 164 10.83 -9.69 6.86
CA LEU A 164 12.11 -8.96 6.89
C LEU A 164 13.01 -9.36 8.08
N SER A 165 12.47 -10.11 9.05
CA SER A 165 13.19 -10.48 10.27
C SER A 165 14.48 -11.26 9.97
N GLY A 166 15.60 -10.79 10.53
CA GLY A 166 16.93 -11.38 10.31
C GLY A 166 17.57 -11.05 8.95
N SER A 167 16.80 -10.52 8.01
CA SER A 167 17.26 -10.12 6.67
C SER A 167 17.66 -8.64 6.60
N ALA A 168 17.18 -7.77 7.48
CA ALA A 168 17.63 -6.38 7.57
C ALA A 168 17.90 -5.95 9.02
N SER A 169 18.77 -4.94 9.19
CA SER A 169 19.02 -4.27 10.48
C SER A 169 18.34 -2.90 10.59
N LEU A 170 17.87 -2.36 9.47
CA LEU A 170 17.08 -1.14 9.38
C LEU A 170 16.06 -1.28 8.27
N ALA A 171 14.83 -0.82 8.48
CA ALA A 171 13.78 -0.81 7.49
C ALA A 171 13.23 0.61 7.34
N VAL A 172 13.03 1.06 6.11
CA VAL A 172 12.32 2.30 5.82
C VAL A 172 11.23 2.06 4.78
N ALA A 173 10.10 2.75 4.94
CA ALA A 173 9.05 2.83 3.94
C ALA A 173 9.25 4.12 3.14
N MET A 174 9.45 3.96 1.84
CA MET A 174 9.54 5.05 0.88
C MET A 174 8.18 5.25 0.20
N VAL A 175 7.64 6.45 0.30
CA VAL A 175 6.47 6.89 -0.46
C VAL A 175 6.91 7.11 -1.90
N MET A 176 6.25 6.42 -2.82
CA MET A 176 6.48 6.60 -4.26
C MET A 176 5.93 7.95 -4.71
N ASP A 177 6.67 8.63 -5.58
CA ASP A 177 6.16 9.82 -6.28
C ASP A 177 4.91 9.44 -7.09
N ALA A 178 3.89 10.28 -7.10
CA ALA A 178 2.62 10.02 -7.78
C ALA A 178 2.78 9.87 -9.31
N SER A 179 3.87 10.37 -9.87
CA SER A 179 4.22 10.26 -11.29
C SER A 179 4.82 8.89 -11.64
N VAL A 180 5.23 8.10 -10.63
CA VAL A 180 5.79 6.76 -10.84
C VAL A 180 4.66 5.73 -10.79
N ASP A 181 4.45 5.07 -11.92
CA ASP A 181 3.51 3.96 -12.03
C ASP A 181 4.15 2.66 -11.49
N PRO A 182 3.66 2.07 -10.39
CA PRO A 182 4.18 0.81 -9.85
C PRO A 182 3.90 -0.41 -10.73
N GLN A 183 2.97 -0.32 -11.69
CA GLN A 183 2.65 -1.41 -12.61
C GLN A 183 3.65 -1.51 -13.76
N GLN A 184 4.40 -0.44 -14.01
CA GLN A 184 5.48 -0.41 -14.98
C GLN A 184 6.83 -0.63 -14.28
N PRO A 185 7.85 -1.15 -15.00
CA PRO A 185 9.19 -1.23 -14.43
C PRO A 185 9.70 0.14 -13.99
N PHE A 186 10.23 0.21 -12.77
CA PHE A 186 10.90 1.39 -12.24
C PHE A 186 12.21 0.99 -11.57
N ARG A 187 13.08 1.96 -11.30
CA ARG A 187 14.34 1.73 -10.59
C ARG A 187 14.32 2.39 -9.23
N VAL A 188 14.85 1.69 -8.24
CA VAL A 188 15.22 2.28 -6.95
C VAL A 188 16.68 2.65 -7.03
N VAL A 189 16.99 3.90 -6.71
CA VAL A 189 18.28 4.52 -6.97
C VAL A 189 18.88 5.00 -5.66
N TYR A 190 20.17 4.75 -5.46
CA TYR A 190 20.98 5.42 -4.46
C TYR A 190 22.08 6.23 -5.15
N GLY A 191 22.04 7.55 -4.97
CA GLY A 191 23.01 8.48 -5.53
C GLY A 191 24.37 8.39 -4.86
N THR A 192 25.44 8.19 -5.64
CA THR A 192 26.84 8.13 -5.18
C THR A 192 27.65 9.35 -5.61
N GLY A 193 27.00 10.34 -6.23
CA GLY A 193 27.63 11.57 -6.71
C GLY A 193 28.04 12.51 -5.58
N PRO A 194 28.78 13.58 -5.90
CA PRO A 194 29.15 14.61 -4.93
C PRO A 194 27.90 15.30 -4.35
N GLU A 195 28.05 15.97 -3.19
CA GLU A 195 26.96 16.76 -2.60
C GLU A 195 26.46 17.84 -3.58
N GLY A 196 25.13 17.99 -3.66
CA GLY A 196 24.47 18.90 -4.61
C GLY A 196 24.36 18.36 -6.03
N ASN A 197 24.96 17.21 -6.33
CA ASN A 197 24.73 16.46 -7.56
C ASN A 197 24.78 14.95 -7.28
N GLU A 198 23.96 14.54 -6.31
CA GLU A 198 23.96 13.20 -5.72
C GLU A 198 23.74 12.09 -6.76
N PHE A 199 23.03 12.39 -7.85
CA PHE A 199 22.63 11.40 -8.87
C PHE A 199 23.51 11.41 -10.13
N ALA A 200 24.58 12.21 -10.18
CA ALA A 200 25.56 12.17 -11.28
C ALA A 200 26.21 10.79 -11.44
N SER A 201 26.46 10.12 -10.33
CA SER A 201 26.77 8.68 -10.26
C SER A 201 25.77 8.01 -9.33
N ARG A 202 25.47 6.74 -9.58
CA ARG A 202 24.42 6.03 -8.85
C ARG A 202 24.58 4.52 -8.97
N ASN A 203 24.10 3.84 -7.94
CA ASN A 203 23.78 2.42 -7.97
C ASN A 203 22.26 2.28 -7.96
N ASP A 204 21.73 1.36 -8.75
CA ASP A 204 20.30 1.16 -8.85
C ASP A 204 19.94 -0.32 -9.01
N VAL A 205 18.67 -0.61 -8.79
CA VAL A 205 18.07 -1.89 -9.12
C VAL A 205 16.76 -1.67 -9.84
N GLN A 206 16.55 -2.42 -10.92
CA GLN A 206 15.25 -2.46 -11.57
C GLN A 206 14.29 -3.34 -10.76
N TYR A 207 13.18 -2.75 -10.39
CA TYR A 207 12.05 -3.43 -9.79
C TYR A 207 10.92 -3.52 -10.81
N THR A 208 10.33 -4.71 -10.92
CA THR A 208 9.14 -4.95 -11.70
C THR A 208 8.22 -5.74 -10.81
N MET A 209 6.99 -5.27 -10.65
CA MET A 209 6.04 -5.94 -9.78
C MET A 209 5.79 -7.36 -10.30
N PRO A 210 5.95 -8.40 -9.47
CA PRO A 210 5.62 -9.76 -9.88
C PRO A 210 4.16 -9.82 -10.37
N PRO A 211 3.86 -10.55 -11.46
CA PRO A 211 2.51 -10.57 -12.04
C PRO A 211 1.42 -10.92 -11.02
N GLY A 212 1.64 -11.93 -10.18
CA GLY A 212 0.68 -12.31 -9.14
C GLY A 212 0.47 -11.22 -8.08
N LEU A 213 1.49 -10.42 -7.78
CA LEU A 213 1.36 -9.27 -6.89
C LEU A 213 0.62 -8.11 -7.57
N ALA A 214 0.90 -7.86 -8.84
CA ALA A 214 0.22 -6.82 -9.62
C ALA A 214 -1.28 -7.13 -9.77
N GLU A 215 -1.62 -8.37 -10.09
CA GLU A 215 -2.99 -8.86 -10.16
C GLU A 215 -3.70 -8.74 -8.80
N PHE A 216 -3.03 -9.11 -7.72
CA PHE A 216 -3.56 -8.94 -6.36
C PHE A 216 -3.86 -7.48 -6.01
N LEU A 217 -2.97 -6.55 -6.36
CA LEU A 217 -3.08 -5.14 -5.97
C LEU A 217 -4.01 -4.32 -6.87
N PHE A 218 -4.03 -4.64 -8.16
CA PHE A 218 -4.67 -3.82 -9.18
C PHE A 218 -5.75 -4.54 -9.99
N GLY A 219 -5.96 -5.84 -9.73
CA GLY A 219 -6.83 -6.71 -10.50
C GLY A 219 -6.10 -7.32 -11.71
N ALA A 220 -6.70 -8.37 -12.29
CA ALA A 220 -6.23 -8.92 -13.55
C ALA A 220 -6.23 -7.81 -14.62
N ALA A 221 -5.15 -7.70 -15.39
CA ALA A 221 -5.19 -6.88 -16.60
C ALA A 221 -6.36 -7.40 -17.45
N ASN A 222 -7.38 -6.57 -17.66
CA ASN A 222 -8.51 -6.95 -18.51
C ASN A 222 -7.94 -7.53 -19.81
N PRO A 223 -8.23 -8.80 -20.17
CA PRO A 223 -7.91 -9.24 -21.51
C PRO A 223 -8.62 -8.27 -22.46
N ALA A 224 -7.91 -7.85 -23.51
CA ALA A 224 -8.47 -6.98 -24.54
C ALA A 224 -9.88 -7.48 -24.94
N PRO A 225 -10.84 -6.59 -25.25
CA PRO A 225 -12.28 -6.89 -25.41
C PRO A 225 -12.64 -7.84 -26.59
N ASN A 226 -11.70 -8.65 -27.05
CA ASN A 226 -11.80 -9.50 -28.22
C ASN A 226 -11.23 -10.89 -27.93
N THR A 227 -11.75 -11.51 -26.87
CA THR A 227 -11.93 -12.97 -26.83
C THR A 227 -13.21 -13.31 -26.06
N ALA A 228 -14.34 -12.85 -26.57
CA ALA A 228 -15.63 -13.43 -26.23
C ALA A 228 -15.72 -14.82 -26.87
N MET A 229 -15.21 -15.83 -26.17
CA MET A 229 -15.63 -17.20 -26.40
C MET A 229 -17.01 -17.34 -25.75
N GLY A 230 -18.02 -17.62 -26.59
CA GLY A 230 -19.43 -17.44 -26.28
C GLY A 230 -19.89 -18.02 -24.95
N LEU A 231 -20.48 -17.17 -24.13
CA LEU A 231 -21.44 -17.58 -23.11
C LEU A 231 -22.78 -16.93 -23.46
N ALA A 232 -23.79 -17.78 -23.47
CA ALA A 232 -25.15 -17.46 -23.86
C ALA A 232 -25.66 -16.21 -23.13
N GLN A 233 -26.26 -15.31 -23.92
CA GLN A 233 -26.97 -14.14 -23.48
C GLN A 233 -28.17 -14.57 -22.60
N ASP A 234 -28.05 -14.39 -21.29
CA ASP A 234 -29.18 -14.47 -20.35
C ASP A 234 -29.71 -13.05 -20.08
N ASP A 235 -30.92 -12.76 -20.58
CA ASP A 235 -31.60 -11.47 -20.58
C ASP A 235 -32.16 -11.07 -19.19
N SER A 236 -31.37 -11.19 -18.13
CA SER A 236 -31.78 -10.87 -16.75
C SER A 236 -31.24 -9.51 -16.22
N GLY A 237 -30.42 -8.81 -17.02
CA GLY A 237 -29.78 -7.52 -16.70
C GLY A 237 -30.69 -6.37 -16.19
N PRO A 238 -31.90 -6.13 -16.74
CA PRO A 238 -32.70 -4.97 -16.31
C PRO A 238 -33.40 -5.18 -14.95
N ARG A 239 -33.47 -6.41 -14.43
CA ARG A 239 -34.11 -6.70 -13.13
C ARG A 239 -33.16 -6.50 -11.94
N LEU A 240 -31.87 -6.77 -12.13
CA LEU A 240 -30.83 -6.60 -11.10
C LEU A 240 -30.43 -5.13 -10.91
N ALA A 241 -30.39 -4.33 -11.99
CA ALA A 241 -30.12 -2.90 -11.91
C ALA A 241 -31.22 -2.14 -11.14
N GLY A 242 -32.50 -2.52 -11.33
CA GLY A 242 -33.63 -1.92 -10.59
C GLY A 242 -33.62 -2.25 -9.10
N LEU A 243 -33.18 -3.45 -8.72
CA LEU A 243 -33.08 -3.89 -7.32
C LEU A 243 -31.94 -3.20 -6.57
N LEU A 244 -30.79 -2.97 -7.22
CA LEU A 244 -29.66 -2.23 -6.67
C LEU A 244 -29.97 -0.73 -6.47
N ALA A 245 -30.70 -0.11 -7.40
CA ALA A 245 -31.14 1.29 -7.26
C ALA A 245 -32.11 1.46 -6.08
N LEU A 246 -33.03 0.52 -5.85
CA LEU A 246 -33.96 0.56 -4.72
C LEU A 246 -33.27 0.39 -3.36
N LEU A 247 -32.20 -0.40 -3.30
CA LEU A 247 -31.45 -0.62 -2.05
C LEU A 247 -30.62 0.61 -1.65
N VAL A 248 -29.99 1.28 -2.62
CA VAL A 248 -29.23 2.53 -2.37
C VAL A 248 -30.16 3.68 -1.97
N VAL A 249 -31.35 3.78 -2.58
CA VAL A 249 -32.37 4.78 -2.20
C VAL A 249 -32.98 4.47 -0.82
N GLY A 250 -33.20 3.19 -0.48
CA GLY A 250 -33.68 2.78 0.84
C GLY A 250 -32.70 3.10 1.97
N LEU A 251 -31.40 2.85 1.75
CA LEU A 251 -30.36 3.12 2.74
C LEU A 251 -30.15 4.62 2.97
N THR A 252 -30.25 5.44 1.91
CA THR A 252 -30.13 6.91 2.03
C THR A 252 -31.35 7.53 2.73
N LEU A 253 -32.56 7.02 2.51
CA LEU A 253 -33.77 7.46 3.23
C LEU A 253 -33.74 7.09 4.72
N LEU A 254 -33.20 5.94 5.09
CA LEU A 254 -33.02 5.54 6.49
C LEU A 254 -32.01 6.41 7.24
N LEU A 255 -30.95 6.84 6.55
CA LEU A 255 -29.92 7.73 7.10
C LEU A 255 -30.45 9.17 7.28
N VAL A 256 -31.29 9.64 6.35
CA VAL A 256 -31.96 10.95 6.47
C VAL A 256 -33.06 10.93 7.55
N ALA A 257 -33.81 9.84 7.70
CA ALA A 257 -34.82 9.71 8.77
C ALA A 257 -34.18 9.66 10.17
N GLY A 258 -33.05 8.97 10.32
CA GLY A 258 -32.31 8.88 11.59
C GLY A 258 -31.74 10.23 12.08
N THR A 259 -31.33 11.11 11.15
CA THR A 259 -30.83 12.45 11.49
C THR A 259 -31.94 13.43 11.90
N HIS A 260 -33.16 13.26 11.38
CA HIS A 260 -34.31 14.10 11.78
C HIS A 260 -34.89 13.73 13.16
N ILE A 261 -34.86 12.46 13.57
CA ILE A 261 -35.34 12.02 14.88
C ILE A 261 -34.40 12.51 16.00
N LYS A 262 -33.09 12.51 15.76
CA LYS A 262 -32.09 12.96 16.76
C LYS A 262 -32.14 14.47 17.03
N ARG A 263 -32.58 15.28 16.05
CA ARG A 263 -32.78 16.74 16.22
C ARG A 263 -34.03 17.11 17.03
N LYS A 264 -35.02 16.22 17.15
CA LYS A 264 -36.25 16.49 17.91
C LYS A 264 -36.13 16.18 19.41
N PHE A 265 -35.14 15.38 19.81
CA PHE A 265 -34.92 14.97 21.21
C PHE A 265 -33.85 15.79 21.96
N THR A 266 -33.25 16.80 21.34
CA THR A 266 -32.22 17.68 21.95
C THR A 266 -32.69 19.12 22.16
N ARG A 267 -33.99 19.39 22.00
CA ARG A 267 -34.66 20.60 22.48
C ARG A 267 -35.91 20.20 23.26
N GLY A 268 -35.71 19.83 24.51
CA GLY A 268 -36.70 19.64 25.55
C GLY A 268 -36.01 19.87 26.88
#